data_AF-A0AAW2WYS2-F1
#
_entry.id   AF-A0AAW2WYS2-F1
#
_cell.length_a   1.000
_cell.length_b   1.000
_cell.length_c   1.000
_cell.angle_alpha   90.00
_cell.angle_beta   90.00
_cell.angle_gamma   90.00
#
_symmetry.space_group_name_H-M   'P 1'
#
loop_
_entity.id
_entity.type
_entity.pdbx_description
1 polymer ?
#
loop_
_entity_poly.entity_id
_entity_poly.type
_entity_poly.pdbx_seq_one_letter_code
_entity_poly.pdbx_strand_id
1 'polypeptide(L)'
;MGAACWLWNYLKRSGASGFLLPLSGGDSSSVAAIVGCMSQLVVKEIANGDEQVKADAIRIGNYIDGQVPTDSKEFAQHIFYTVFMGSDNSSADSRRRSRALSKEVGSWHLDVSIDGVISSLLSLFQTLTGKQLHNKENGGTNVENAALRNIQARTRMVIAFMLASLLPWVHNKPGFYLVLSSTTADEGLCGNLTK
;
A
#
# COMPACT_ATOMS: atom_id res chain seq x y z
N MET A 1 19.72 -0.27 6.15
CA MET A 1 19.23 -0.07 7.53
C MET A 1 18.68 1.34 7.80
N GLY A 2 19.31 2.42 7.32
CA GLY A 2 18.84 3.79 7.59
C GLY A 2 17.36 4.06 7.26
N ALA A 3 16.86 3.61 6.10
CA ALA A 3 15.45 3.80 5.72
C ALA A 3 14.46 3.10 6.67
N ALA A 4 14.79 1.91 7.17
CA ALA A 4 13.95 1.16 8.10
C ALA A 4 13.85 1.88 9.46
N CYS A 5 14.98 2.34 10.00
CA CYS A 5 14.98 3.12 11.25
C CYS A 5 14.24 4.46 11.10
N TRP A 6 14.36 5.09 9.92
CA TRP A 6 13.61 6.31 9.63
C TRP A 6 12.10 6.07 9.61
N LEU A 7 11.63 5.02 8.92
CA LEU A 7 10.20 4.65 8.90
C LEU A 7 9.67 4.35 10.31
N TRP A 8 10.44 3.64 11.13
CA TRP A 8 10.05 3.37 12.52
C TRP A 8 9.88 4.66 13.32
N ASN A 9 10.86 5.57 13.24
CA ASN A 9 10.79 6.86 13.93
C ASN A 9 9.64 7.73 13.41
N TYR A 10 9.38 7.71 12.11
CA TYR A 10 8.27 8.43 11.51
C TYR A 10 6.92 7.89 11.99
N LEU A 11 6.74 6.56 11.98
CA LEU A 11 5.54 5.89 12.45
C LEU A 11 5.24 6.26 13.91
N LYS A 12 6.23 6.11 14.79
CA LYS A 12 6.11 6.43 16.22
C LYS A 12 5.64 7.87 16.49
N ARG A 13 6.17 8.84 15.74
CA ARG A 13 5.93 10.27 15.95
C ARG A 13 4.68 10.79 15.24
N SER A 14 4.24 10.12 14.18
CA SER A 14 3.07 10.53 13.39
C SER A 14 1.73 10.28 14.09
N GLY A 15 1.69 9.41 15.10
CA GLY A 15 0.45 8.94 15.72
C GLY A 15 -0.33 7.94 14.86
N ALA A 16 0.21 7.52 13.71
CA ALA A 16 -0.38 6.48 12.88
C ALA A 16 -0.28 5.10 13.55
N SER A 17 -1.18 4.21 13.16
CA SER A 17 -1.27 2.83 13.67
C SER A 17 -0.77 1.78 12.68
N GLY A 18 -0.11 2.21 11.60
CA GLY A 18 0.48 1.33 10.60
C GLY A 18 0.77 2.02 9.27
N PHE A 19 1.10 1.21 8.28
CA PHE A 19 1.40 1.58 6.91
C PHE A 19 0.42 0.89 5.96
N LEU A 20 0.09 1.58 4.87
CA LEU A 20 -0.61 1.00 3.72
C LEU A 20 0.24 1.18 2.46
N LEU A 21 0.52 0.09 1.75
CA LEU A 21 1.27 0.11 0.51
C LEU A 21 0.45 -0.51 -0.64
N PRO A 22 0.15 0.26 -1.69
CA PRO A 22 -0.25 -0.29 -2.98
C PRO A 22 0.86 -1.16 -3.56
N LEU A 23 0.68 -2.48 -3.52
CA LEU A 23 1.71 -3.44 -3.90
C LEU A 23 1.45 -3.96 -5.31
N SER A 24 2.21 -3.47 -6.28
CA SER A 24 2.12 -3.82 -7.70
C SER A 24 2.95 -5.04 -8.11
N GLY A 25 3.89 -5.48 -7.26
CA GLY A 25 4.81 -6.59 -7.56
C GLY A 25 6.06 -6.20 -8.36
N GLY A 26 6.26 -4.90 -8.63
CA GLY A 26 7.48 -4.30 -9.21
C GLY A 26 8.25 -3.51 -8.17
N ASP A 27 8.45 -2.20 -8.39
CA ASP A 27 9.28 -1.32 -7.53
C ASP A 27 8.76 -1.21 -6.09
N SER A 28 7.45 -1.37 -5.89
CA SER A 28 6.82 -1.44 -4.56
C SER A 28 7.35 -2.58 -3.69
N SER A 29 7.99 -3.59 -4.27
CA SER A 29 8.64 -4.68 -3.52
C SER A 29 9.77 -4.20 -2.62
N SER A 30 10.53 -3.19 -3.05
CA SER A 30 11.62 -2.61 -2.28
C SER A 30 11.11 -1.95 -0.99
N VAL A 31 10.01 -1.20 -1.10
CA VAL A 31 9.35 -0.56 0.05
C VAL A 31 8.82 -1.61 1.03
N ALA A 32 8.19 -2.67 0.52
CA ALA A 32 7.73 -3.78 1.35
C ALA A 32 8.89 -4.47 2.10
N ALA A 33 10.04 -4.66 1.43
CA ALA A 33 11.23 -5.22 2.05
C ALA A 33 11.80 -4.30 3.14
N ILE A 34 11.77 -2.97 2.95
CA ILE A 34 12.21 -2.01 3.99
C ILE A 34 11.31 -2.12 5.23
N VAL A 35 9.99 -2.24 5.09
CA VAL A 35 9.06 -2.43 6.22
C VAL A 35 9.27 -3.80 6.89
N GLY A 36 9.57 -4.85 6.12
CA GLY A 36 9.95 -6.15 6.65
C GLY A 36 11.23 -6.07 7.51
N CYS A 37 12.29 -5.43 6.99
CA CYS A 37 13.53 -5.19 7.72
C CYS A 37 13.29 -4.34 8.99
N MET A 38 12.43 -3.32 8.91
CA MET A 38 12.03 -2.52 10.08
C MET A 38 11.41 -3.40 11.16
N SER A 39 10.49 -4.29 10.78
CA SER A 39 9.81 -5.19 11.72
C SER A 39 10.79 -6.15 12.41
N GLN A 40 11.78 -6.67 11.66
CA GLN A 40 12.86 -7.48 12.23
C GLN A 40 13.73 -6.70 13.22
N LEU A 41 14.09 -5.46 12.90
CA LEU A 41 14.87 -4.60 13.80
C LEU A 41 14.11 -4.29 15.09
N VAL A 42 12.81 -3.99 14.99
CA VAL A 42 11.97 -3.73 16.18
C VAL A 42 11.96 -4.94 17.10
N VAL A 43 11.65 -6.13 16.58
CA VAL A 43 11.62 -7.37 17.39
C VAL A 43 13.01 -7.67 18.00
N LYS A 44 14.08 -7.43 17.24
CA LYS A 44 15.44 -7.60 17.73
C LYS A 44 15.76 -6.66 18.90
N GLU A 45 15.42 -5.38 18.82
CA GLU A 45 15.67 -4.43 19.92
C GLU A 45 14.82 -4.71 21.15
N ILE A 46 13.59 -5.21 20.96
CA ILE A 46 12.77 -5.71 22.07
C ILE A 46 13.47 -6.88 22.77
N ALA A 47 14.02 -7.82 22.01
CA ALA A 47 14.77 -8.95 22.58
C ALA A 47 16.07 -8.50 23.28
N ASN A 48 16.67 -7.38 22.85
CA ASN A 48 17.83 -6.77 23.52
C ASN A 48 17.46 -6.02 24.83
N GLY A 49 16.17 -5.88 25.15
CA GLY A 49 15.70 -5.21 26.37
C GLY A 49 15.42 -3.72 26.22
N ASP A 50 15.24 -3.21 25.00
CA ASP A 50 14.80 -1.82 24.79
C ASP A 50 13.32 -1.65 25.15
N GLU A 51 13.07 -1.19 26.38
CA GLU A 51 11.73 -0.97 26.90
C GLU A 51 10.96 0.13 26.16
N GLN A 52 11.65 1.10 25.55
CA GLN A 52 10.98 2.15 24.78
C GLN A 52 10.46 1.59 23.45
N VAL A 53 11.30 0.86 22.71
CA VAL A 53 10.87 0.19 21.46
C VAL A 53 9.74 -0.79 21.74
N LYS A 54 9.82 -1.53 22.85
CA LYS A 54 8.76 -2.45 23.29
C LYS A 54 7.45 -1.74 23.57
N ALA A 55 7.45 -0.66 24.36
CA ALA A 55 6.24 0.11 24.64
C ALA A 55 5.61 0.69 23.37
N ASP A 56 6.43 1.22 22.46
CA ASP A 56 5.96 1.74 21.17
C ASP A 56 5.40 0.64 20.25
N ALA A 57 6.04 -0.53 20.20
CA ALA A 57 5.59 -1.66 19.39
C ALA A 57 4.26 -2.23 19.90
N ILE A 58 4.08 -2.35 21.22
CA ILE A 58 2.81 -2.76 21.84
C ILE A 58 1.69 -1.78 21.47
N ARG A 59 1.96 -0.47 21.62
CA ARG A 59 1.00 0.59 21.32
C ARG A 59 0.61 0.63 19.84
N ILE A 60 1.58 0.61 18.92
CA ILE A 60 1.33 0.73 17.48
C ILE A 60 0.72 -0.56 16.92
N GLY A 61 1.23 -1.72 17.34
CA GLY A 61 0.70 -3.02 16.95
C GLY A 61 -0.69 -3.31 17.52
N ASN A 62 -1.14 -2.52 18.50
CA ASN A 62 -2.39 -2.70 19.25
C ASN A 62 -2.44 -4.07 19.95
N TYR A 63 -1.34 -4.45 20.61
CA TYR A 63 -1.26 -5.67 21.41
C TYR A 63 -2.06 -5.50 22.71
N ILE A 64 -2.82 -6.53 23.07
CA ILE A 64 -3.65 -6.57 24.27
C ILE A 64 -3.08 -7.56 25.28
N ASP A 65 -3.53 -7.49 26.53
CA ASP A 65 -3.27 -8.49 27.58
C ASP A 65 -1.78 -8.77 27.86
N GLY A 66 -0.92 -7.76 27.72
CA GLY A 66 0.51 -7.87 27.99
C GLY A 66 1.30 -8.64 26.94
N GLN A 67 0.70 -8.91 25.77
CA GLN A 67 1.39 -9.49 24.63
C GLN A 67 2.49 -8.54 24.11
N VAL A 68 3.58 -9.15 23.63
CA VAL A 68 4.73 -8.45 23.07
C VAL A 68 5.10 -9.14 21.75
N PRO A 69 5.40 -8.38 20.68
CA PRO A 69 5.82 -8.97 19.42
C PRO A 69 7.13 -9.74 19.57
N THR A 70 7.10 -11.04 19.26
CA THR A 70 8.28 -11.93 19.26
C THR A 70 8.65 -12.41 17.86
N ASP A 71 7.73 -12.33 16.90
CA ASP A 71 7.97 -12.67 15.51
C ASP A 71 7.78 -11.45 14.61
N SER A 72 8.74 -11.23 13.72
CA SER A 72 8.74 -10.05 12.84
C SER A 72 7.61 -10.05 11.82
N LYS A 73 7.14 -11.21 11.37
CA LYS A 73 6.05 -11.31 10.40
C LYS A 73 4.71 -11.08 11.08
N GLU A 74 4.53 -11.63 12.28
CA GLU A 74 3.38 -11.36 13.14
C GLU A 74 3.28 -9.85 13.45
N PHE A 75 4.39 -9.23 13.86
CA PHE A 75 4.43 -7.78 14.05
C PHE A 75 4.08 -7.01 12.76
N ALA A 76 4.67 -7.40 11.62
CA ALA A 76 4.34 -6.80 10.34
C ALA A 76 2.85 -6.97 9.98
N GLN A 77 2.22 -8.08 10.34
CA GLN A 77 0.79 -8.31 10.10
C GLN A 77 -0.10 -7.30 10.83
N HIS A 78 0.37 -6.81 11.99
CA HIS A 78 -0.36 -5.84 12.80
C HIS A 78 -0.21 -4.40 12.29
N ILE A 79 0.90 -4.07 11.64
CA ILE A 79 1.24 -2.68 11.30
C ILE A 79 1.39 -2.43 9.80
N PHE A 80 1.41 -3.47 8.96
CA PHE A 80 1.69 -3.32 7.54
C PHE A 80 0.60 -3.96 6.68
N TYR A 81 -0.11 -3.09 5.97
CA TYR A 81 -1.21 -3.44 5.09
C TYR A 81 -0.77 -3.25 3.64
N THR A 82 -1.01 -4.25 2.81
CA THR A 82 -0.71 -4.19 1.38
C THR A 82 -1.96 -4.42 0.57
N VAL A 83 -2.08 -3.73 -0.57
CA VAL A 83 -3.21 -3.90 -1.48
C VAL A 83 -2.73 -4.00 -2.92
N PHE A 84 -3.07 -5.10 -3.58
CA PHE A 84 -2.94 -5.24 -5.02
C PHE A 84 -4.23 -4.73 -5.68
N MET A 85 -4.11 -3.68 -6.50
CA MET A 85 -5.24 -3.06 -7.21
C MET A 85 -5.16 -3.38 -8.70
N GLY A 86 -5.66 -4.57 -9.04
CA GLY A 86 -5.66 -5.10 -10.40
C GLY A 86 -6.76 -4.49 -11.26
N SER A 87 -6.48 -4.39 -12.56
CA SER A 87 -7.46 -4.15 -13.62
C SER A 87 -7.45 -5.33 -14.60
N ASP A 88 -8.36 -5.38 -15.58
CA ASP A 88 -8.42 -6.45 -16.58
C ASP A 88 -7.08 -6.70 -17.31
N ASN A 89 -6.30 -5.63 -17.52
CA ASN A 89 -4.97 -5.72 -18.15
C ASN A 89 -3.83 -6.10 -17.18
N SER A 90 -4.11 -6.39 -15.92
CA SER A 90 -3.08 -6.75 -14.93
C SER A 90 -2.65 -8.20 -15.09
N SER A 91 -1.35 -8.45 -15.19
CA SER A 91 -0.83 -9.81 -15.36
C SER A 91 -1.05 -10.67 -14.11
N ALA A 92 -1.42 -11.93 -14.33
CA ALA A 92 -1.55 -12.94 -13.27
C ALA A 92 -0.23 -13.10 -12.48
N ASP A 93 0.91 -12.91 -13.14
CA ASP A 93 2.24 -12.96 -12.51
C ASP A 93 2.46 -11.84 -11.51
N SER A 94 2.03 -10.61 -11.80
CA SER A 94 2.17 -9.49 -10.86
C SER A 94 1.30 -9.68 -9.62
N ARG A 95 0.06 -10.19 -9.81
CA ARG A 95 -0.82 -10.59 -8.70
C ARG A 95 -0.20 -11.72 -7.85
N ARG A 96 0.37 -12.74 -8.50
CA ARG A 96 1.04 -13.84 -7.80
C ARG A 96 2.24 -13.37 -7.00
N ARG A 97 3.08 -12.51 -7.59
CA ARG A 97 4.28 -11.95 -6.95
C ARG A 97 3.93 -11.06 -5.76
N SER A 98 2.94 -10.16 -5.88
CA SER A 98 2.50 -9.32 -4.76
C SER A 98 1.97 -10.15 -3.59
N ARG A 99 1.20 -11.21 -3.87
CA ARG A 99 0.73 -12.15 -2.86
C ARG A 99 1.86 -12.98 -2.22
N ALA A 100 2.85 -13.41 -2.99
CA ALA A 100 3.99 -14.14 -2.45
C ALA A 100 4.83 -13.25 -1.53
N LEU A 101 5.14 -12.03 -1.98
CA LEU A 101 5.95 -11.09 -1.22
C LEU A 101 5.26 -10.63 0.07
N SER A 102 3.95 -10.34 0.01
CA SER A 102 3.19 -9.98 1.21
C SER A 102 3.23 -11.08 2.28
N LYS A 103 3.14 -12.35 1.88
CA LYS A 103 3.28 -13.50 2.77
C LYS A 103 4.68 -13.64 3.35
N GLU A 104 5.72 -13.37 2.55
CA GLU A 104 7.10 -13.42 3.03
C GLU A 104 7.39 -12.34 4.07
N VAL A 105 6.89 -11.12 3.85
CA VAL A 105 7.03 -9.99 4.77
C VAL A 105 6.12 -10.14 6.00
N GLY A 106 4.97 -10.79 5.86
CA GLY A 106 3.96 -10.92 6.91
C GLY A 106 2.86 -9.87 6.87
N SER A 107 2.77 -9.05 5.82
CA SER A 107 1.76 -7.98 5.73
C SER A 107 0.34 -8.53 5.58
N TRP A 108 -0.65 -7.80 6.09
CA TRP A 108 -2.06 -8.09 5.79
C TRP A 108 -2.40 -7.65 4.36
N HIS A 109 -2.78 -8.60 3.50
CA HIS A 109 -2.83 -8.38 2.04
C HIS A 109 -4.25 -8.43 1.47
N LEU A 110 -4.62 -7.40 0.72
CA LEU A 110 -5.83 -7.32 -0.09
C LEU A 110 -5.53 -7.50 -1.58
N ASP A 111 -6.47 -8.12 -2.28
CA ASP A 111 -6.52 -8.20 -3.75
C ASP A 111 -7.87 -7.64 -4.20
N VAL A 112 -7.85 -6.52 -4.91
CA VAL A 112 -9.05 -5.77 -5.29
C VAL A 112 -9.01 -5.51 -6.80
N SER A 113 -10.12 -5.78 -7.48
CA SER A 113 -10.33 -5.30 -8.85
C SER A 113 -10.89 -3.88 -8.79
N ILE A 114 -10.32 -2.98 -9.60
CA ILE A 114 -10.78 -1.59 -9.75
C ILE A 114 -11.66 -1.38 -10.99
N ASP A 115 -11.90 -2.43 -11.78
CA ASP A 115 -12.57 -2.34 -13.08
C ASP A 115 -14.00 -1.83 -12.95
N GLY A 116 -14.72 -2.22 -11.90
CA GLY A 116 -16.08 -1.73 -11.62
C GLY A 116 -16.13 -0.21 -11.36
N VAL A 117 -15.16 0.32 -10.59
CA VAL A 117 -15.07 1.75 -10.29
C VAL A 117 -14.70 2.54 -11.54
N ILE A 118 -13.72 2.05 -12.31
CA ILE A 118 -13.33 2.68 -13.58
C ILE A 118 -14.51 2.69 -14.55
N SER A 119 -15.18 1.55 -14.73
CA SER A 119 -16.33 1.43 -15.63
C SER A 119 -17.45 2.41 -15.27
N SER A 120 -17.67 2.63 -13.97
CA SER A 120 -18.65 3.61 -13.48
C SER A 120 -18.26 5.05 -13.86
N LEU A 121 -16.98 5.40 -13.70
CA LEU A 121 -16.46 6.72 -14.11
C LEU A 121 -16.54 6.94 -15.63
N LEU A 122 -16.24 5.90 -16.43
CA LEU A 122 -16.34 5.99 -17.89
C LEU A 122 -17.79 6.09 -18.36
N SER A 123 -18.71 5.36 -17.71
CA SER A 123 -20.15 5.44 -18.00
C SER A 123 -20.70 6.85 -17.70
N LEU A 124 -20.25 7.47 -16.63
CA LEU A 124 -20.59 8.86 -16.32
C LEU A 124 -20.07 9.82 -17.42
N PHE A 125 -18.81 9.67 -17.86
CA PHE A 125 -18.26 10.48 -18.94
C PHE A 125 -19.05 10.35 -20.25
N GLN A 126 -19.44 9.12 -20.60
CA GLN A 126 -20.26 8.85 -21.78
C GLN A 126 -21.64 9.49 -21.66
N THR A 127 -22.26 9.43 -20.48
CA THR A 127 -23.56 10.07 -20.24
C THR A 127 -23.49 11.59 -20.39
N LEU A 128 -22.40 12.21 -19.93
CA LEU A 128 -22.21 13.67 -19.98
C LEU A 128 -21.84 14.20 -21.36
N THR A 129 -21.07 13.44 -22.15
CA THR A 129 -20.46 13.94 -23.39
C THR A 129 -20.97 13.27 -24.66
N GLY A 130 -21.69 12.14 -24.53
CA GLY A 130 -22.05 11.27 -25.64
C GLY A 130 -20.88 10.49 -26.25
N LYS A 131 -19.64 10.66 -25.75
CA LYS A 131 -18.44 10.00 -26.28
C LYS A 131 -17.98 8.86 -25.38
N GLN A 132 -17.62 7.75 -26.00
CA GLN A 132 -17.04 6.60 -25.32
C GLN A 132 -15.51 6.60 -25.48
N LEU A 133 -14.81 6.44 -24.36
CA LEU A 133 -13.36 6.29 -24.33
C LEU A 133 -12.98 4.86 -24.76
N HIS A 134 -12.00 4.74 -25.66
CA HIS A 134 -11.47 3.45 -26.10
C HIS A 134 -10.01 3.31 -25.67
N ASN A 135 -9.62 2.10 -25.26
CA ASN A 135 -8.21 1.76 -25.08
C ASN A 135 -7.52 1.72 -26.46
N LYS A 136 -6.19 1.88 -26.48
CA LYS A 136 -5.42 1.82 -27.73
C LYS A 136 -5.60 0.49 -28.47
N GLU A 137 -5.73 -0.60 -27.73
CA GLU A 137 -6.01 -1.95 -28.26
C GLU A 137 -7.39 -2.04 -28.93
N ASN A 138 -8.34 -1.20 -28.52
CA ASN A 138 -9.70 -1.13 -29.05
C ASN A 138 -9.87 0.05 -30.03
N GLY A 139 -8.78 0.52 -30.65
CA GLY A 139 -8.81 1.59 -31.65
C GLY A 139 -8.79 3.02 -31.09
N GLY A 140 -8.55 3.19 -29.78
CA GLY A 140 -8.52 4.50 -29.14
C GLY A 140 -7.28 5.34 -29.48
N THR A 141 -7.42 6.66 -29.37
CA THR A 141 -6.31 7.60 -29.65
C THR A 141 -5.27 7.61 -28.52
N ASN A 142 -4.08 8.18 -28.78
CA ASN A 142 -3.06 8.36 -27.74
C ASN A 142 -3.57 9.22 -26.56
N VAL A 143 -4.47 10.17 -26.83
CA VAL A 143 -5.07 11.03 -25.80
C VAL A 143 -6.02 10.23 -24.92
N GLU A 144 -6.87 9.40 -25.51
CA GLU A 144 -7.82 8.53 -24.78
C GLU A 144 -7.06 7.53 -23.90
N ASN A 145 -6.00 6.91 -24.45
CA ASN A 145 -5.18 5.97 -23.70
C ASN A 145 -4.41 6.64 -22.55
N ALA A 146 -3.94 7.88 -22.72
CA ALA A 146 -3.34 8.65 -21.64
C ALA A 146 -4.37 9.02 -20.56
N ALA A 147 -5.58 9.44 -20.97
CA ALA A 147 -6.67 9.74 -20.06
C ALA A 147 -7.09 8.51 -19.23
N LEU A 148 -7.23 7.34 -19.86
CA LEU A 148 -7.58 6.09 -19.19
C LEU A 148 -6.53 5.69 -18.14
N ARG A 149 -5.24 5.74 -18.49
CA ARG A 149 -4.16 5.47 -17.52
C ARG A 149 -4.19 6.43 -16.33
N ASN A 150 -4.44 7.72 -16.57
CA ASN A 150 -4.56 8.71 -15.50
C ASN A 150 -5.77 8.45 -14.60
N ILE A 151 -6.92 8.10 -15.16
CA ILE A 151 -8.13 7.74 -14.40
C ILE A 151 -7.83 6.52 -13.52
N GLN A 152 -7.20 5.49 -14.08
CA GLN A 152 -6.83 4.28 -13.33
C GLN A 152 -5.85 4.60 -12.19
N ALA A 153 -4.80 5.39 -12.45
CA ALA A 153 -3.83 5.76 -11.42
C ALA A 153 -4.47 6.58 -10.28
N ARG A 154 -5.29 7.57 -10.61
CA ARG A 154 -6.00 8.38 -9.61
C ARG A 154 -7.03 7.59 -8.82
N THR A 155 -7.73 6.65 -9.47
CA THR A 155 -8.67 5.76 -8.79
C THR A 155 -7.95 4.90 -7.76
N ARG A 156 -6.78 4.34 -8.10
CA ARG A 156 -5.95 3.59 -7.15
C ARG A 156 -5.52 4.44 -5.96
N MET A 157 -5.10 5.68 -6.20
CA MET A 157 -4.76 6.62 -5.13
C MET A 157 -5.95 6.85 -4.18
N VAL A 158 -7.14 7.16 -4.71
CA VAL A 158 -8.35 7.38 -3.92
C VAL A 158 -8.69 6.16 -3.05
N ILE A 159 -8.64 4.96 -3.64
CA ILE A 159 -8.89 3.71 -2.92
C ILE A 159 -7.83 3.49 -1.83
N ALA A 160 -6.56 3.73 -2.11
CA ALA A 160 -5.49 3.59 -1.12
C ALA A 160 -5.68 4.49 0.10
N PHE A 161 -6.01 5.77 -0.12
CA PHE A 161 -6.29 6.70 0.98
C PHE A 161 -7.56 6.32 1.75
N MET A 162 -8.62 5.90 1.05
CA MET A 162 -9.84 5.40 1.68
C MET A 162 -9.55 4.21 2.61
N LEU A 163 -8.79 3.23 2.12
CA LEU A 163 -8.38 2.07 2.92
C LEU A 163 -7.49 2.49 4.10
N ALA A 164 -6.55 3.41 3.89
CA ALA A 164 -5.66 3.87 4.94
C ALA A 164 -6.40 4.60 6.08
N SER A 165 -7.50 5.28 5.77
CA SER A 165 -8.36 5.93 6.76
C SER A 165 -9.36 4.97 7.43
N LEU A 166 -9.85 3.95 6.73
CA LEU A 166 -10.97 3.11 7.20
C LEU A 166 -10.57 1.72 7.68
N LEU A 167 -9.48 1.12 7.20
CA LEU A 167 -9.04 -0.18 7.69
C LEU A 167 -8.72 -0.22 9.19
N PRO A 168 -8.12 0.82 9.81
CA PRO A 168 -7.98 0.85 11.26
C PRO A 168 -9.34 0.72 11.96
N TRP A 169 -10.35 1.46 11.50
CA TRP A 169 -11.72 1.36 12.02
C TRP A 169 -12.32 -0.04 11.84
N VAL A 170 -12.13 -0.67 10.67
CA VAL A 170 -12.57 -2.07 10.43
C VAL A 170 -11.90 -3.06 11.38
N HIS A 171 -10.65 -2.80 11.78
CA HIS A 171 -9.88 -3.65 12.69
C HIS A 171 -9.98 -3.25 14.17
N ASN A 172 -10.90 -2.34 14.53
CA ASN A 172 -11.01 -1.77 15.88
C ASN A 172 -9.68 -1.20 16.42
N LYS A 173 -8.86 -0.65 15.51
CA LYS A 173 -7.62 0.06 15.84
C LYS A 173 -7.86 1.57 15.76
N PRO A 174 -7.36 2.35 16.72
CA PRO A 174 -7.41 3.80 16.64
C PRO A 174 -6.45 4.32 15.55
N GLY A 175 -6.68 5.55 15.09
CA GLY A 175 -5.78 6.26 14.19
C GLY A 175 -5.99 5.97 12.70
N PHE A 176 -4.93 6.13 11.93
CA PHE A 176 -4.89 6.01 10.47
C PHE A 176 -3.62 5.29 10.03
N TYR A 177 -3.58 4.81 8.79
CA TYR A 177 -2.36 4.28 8.19
C TYR A 177 -1.66 5.32 7.32
N LEU A 178 -0.33 5.29 7.34
CA LEU A 178 0.48 6.08 6.43
C LEU A 178 0.54 5.40 5.06
N VAL A 179 0.05 6.08 4.03
CA VAL A 179 0.16 5.60 2.65
C VAL A 179 1.60 5.74 2.18
N LEU A 180 2.22 4.61 1.82
CA LEU A 180 3.57 4.57 1.27
C LEU A 180 3.51 4.64 -0.25
N SER A 181 4.26 5.57 -0.84
CA SER A 181 4.49 5.63 -2.28
C SER A 181 5.72 4.81 -2.67
N SER A 182 5.67 4.14 -3.81
CA SER A 182 6.80 3.39 -4.37
C SER A 182 7.49 4.08 -5.55
N THR A 183 7.30 5.39 -5.70
CA THR A 183 7.90 6.17 -6.77
C THR A 183 9.42 6.15 -6.65
N THR A 184 10.10 5.79 -7.73
CA THR A 184 11.56 5.84 -7.80
C THR A 184 12.04 7.28 -8.09
N ALA A 185 13.29 7.58 -7.72
CA ALA A 185 13.88 8.89 -7.99
C ALA A 185 13.91 9.20 -9.49
N ASP A 186 14.19 8.20 -10.33
CA ASP A 186 14.22 8.32 -11.78
C ASP A 186 12.84 8.66 -12.36
N GLU A 187 11.78 8.00 -11.88
CA GLU A 187 10.41 8.35 -12.29
C GLU A 187 9.99 9.75 -11.84
N GLY A 188 10.45 10.17 -10.65
CA GLY A 188 10.29 11.53 -10.14
C GLY A 188 10.96 12.59 -11.01
N LEU A 189 12.19 12.32 -11.46
CA LEU A 189 12.96 13.22 -12.31
C LEU A 189 12.41 13.29 -13.74
N CYS A 190 11.93 12.17 -14.29
CA CYS A 190 11.34 12.13 -15.62
C CYS A 190 9.89 12.63 -15.66
N GLY A 191 9.28 12.95 -14.51
CA GLY A 191 7.87 13.33 -14.43
C GLY A 191 6.93 12.22 -14.89
N ASN A 192 7.38 10.95 -14.86
CA ASN A 192 6.60 9.78 -15.29
C ASN A 192 5.66 9.33 -14.18
N LEU A 193 4.89 10.29 -13.66
CA LEU A 193 4.02 10.17 -12.52
C LEU A 193 2.68 10.79 -12.87
N THR A 194 1.60 10.16 -12.41
CA THR A 194 0.31 10.84 -12.44
C THR A 194 0.30 11.87 -11.31
N LYS A 195 0.18 13.15 -11.67
CA LYS A 195 -0.03 14.25 -10.71
C LYS A 195 -1.35 14.08 -9.97
#